data_AF-A0A183HMW4-F1
#
_entry.id   AF-A0A183HMW4-F1
#
_cell.length_a   1.000
_cell.length_b   1.000
_cell.length_c   1.000
_cell.angle_alpha   90.00
_cell.angle_beta   90.00
_cell.angle_gamma   90.00
#
_symmetry.space_group_name_H-M   'P 1'
#
loop_
_entity.id
_entity.type
_entity.pdbx_description
1 polymer ?
#
loop_
_entity_poly.entity_id
_entity_poly.type
_entity_poly.pdbx_seq_one_letter_code
_entity_poly.pdbx_strand_id
1 'polypeptide(L)'
;MDPYIRLSNFNLPLWQVPYYWLGIKAYDIVSGRRVLKKSYYINKNQALELFPMLKKESLVGALMYYDGQHNDARMNISIILSAIRHGAKAINHVKVTKLLKNAEGMVCGAHVVDTLTNEEWDVQTKAVVNATGPFTDSIRLMADPDTTPICQPSAGVHIVLPGYYRSVKLKIL
;
A
#
# COMPACT_ATOMS: atom_id res chain seq x y z
N MET A 1 -4.15 17.82 2.53
CA MET A 1 -3.08 16.84 2.83
C MET A 1 -2.59 17.17 4.23
N ASP A 2 -2.99 16.31 5.15
CA ASP A 2 -2.87 16.56 6.57
C ASP A 2 -1.66 15.81 7.12
N PRO A 3 -1.00 16.33 8.17
CA PRO A 3 0.24 15.76 8.66
C PRO A 3 0.00 14.33 9.15
N TYR A 4 0.88 13.41 8.74
CA TYR A 4 0.98 12.09 9.35
C TYR A 4 1.81 12.23 10.61
N ILE A 5 1.30 11.74 11.73
CA ILE A 5 1.99 11.89 13.01
C ILE A 5 2.34 10.51 13.50
N ARG A 6 3.64 10.20 13.42
CA ARG A 6 4.20 9.10 14.19
C ARG A 6 4.47 9.64 15.59
N LEU A 7 3.48 9.50 16.46
CA LEU A 7 3.64 9.73 17.88
C LEU A 7 4.55 8.63 18.41
N SER A 8 5.83 8.93 18.61
CA SER A 8 6.75 8.02 19.28
C SER A 8 6.43 8.00 20.77
N ASN A 9 5.41 7.23 21.15
CA ASN A 9 5.18 6.82 22.54
C ASN A 9 6.19 5.73 22.90
N PHE A 10 7.43 6.13 23.18
CA PHE A 10 8.28 5.27 23.97
C PHE A 10 8.87 6.11 25.11
N ASN A 11 9.29 5.43 26.18
CA ASN A 11 10.25 5.91 27.16
C ASN A 11 11.58 6.24 26.44
N LEU A 12 11.57 7.23 25.54
CA LEU A 12 12.70 7.54 24.70
C LEU A 12 13.65 8.43 25.50
N PRO A 13 14.86 7.99 25.87
CA PRO A 13 15.90 8.89 26.37
C PRO A 13 16.12 10.07 25.41
N LEU A 14 16.47 11.24 25.98
CA LEU A 14 16.57 12.52 25.26
C LEU A 14 17.43 12.47 23.99
N TRP A 15 18.42 11.58 23.93
CA TRP A 15 19.28 11.39 22.75
C TRP A 15 18.55 10.84 21.51
N GLN A 16 17.37 10.25 21.67
CA GLN A 16 16.60 9.74 20.54
C GLN A 16 15.87 10.85 19.77
N VAL A 17 15.64 12.01 20.38
CA VAL A 17 15.04 13.17 19.71
C VAL A 17 15.89 13.61 18.50
N PRO A 18 17.20 13.90 18.63
CA PRO A 18 18.03 14.23 17.48
C PRO A 18 18.15 13.06 16.48
N TYR A 19 18.14 11.81 16.95
CA TYR A 19 18.15 10.63 16.05
C TYR A 19 16.92 10.58 15.14
N TYR A 20 15.70 10.66 15.70
CA TYR A 20 14.49 10.66 14.89
C TYR A 20 14.34 11.94 14.05
N TRP A 21 14.81 13.08 14.56
CA TRP A 21 14.86 14.33 13.80
C TRP A 21 15.71 14.18 12.53
N LEU A 22 16.91 13.62 12.64
CA LEU A 22 17.79 13.35 11.50
C LEU A 22 17.12 12.39 10.51
N GLY A 23 16.47 11.32 10.98
CA GLY A 23 15.74 10.38 10.14
C GLY A 23 14.63 11.04 9.32
N ILE A 24 13.81 11.89 9.94
CA ILE A 24 12.74 12.60 9.22
C ILE A 24 13.31 13.70 8.31
N LYS A 25 14.44 14.33 8.66
CA LYS A 25 15.11 15.27 7.76
C LYS A 25 15.70 14.57 6.54
N ALA A 26 16.22 13.36 6.69
CA ALA A 26 16.61 12.53 5.56
C ALA A 26 15.39 12.23 4.65
N TYR A 27 14.22 11.92 5.24
CA TYR A 27 12.98 11.76 4.48
C TYR A 27 12.62 13.03 3.69
N ASP A 28 12.63 14.22 4.32
CA ASP A 28 12.40 15.51 3.63
C ASP A 28 13.36 15.69 2.42
N ILE A 29 14.63 15.33 2.58
CA ILE A 29 15.63 15.44 1.51
C ILE A 29 15.31 14.48 0.36
N VAL A 30 15.02 13.21 0.66
CA VAL A 30 14.72 12.18 -0.34
C VAL A 30 13.41 12.50 -1.08
N SER A 31 12.42 13.06 -0.40
CA SER A 31 11.17 13.53 -1.02
C SER A 31 11.37 14.70 -1.99
N GLY A 32 12.50 15.41 -1.90
CA GLY A 32 12.93 16.43 -2.86
C GLY A 32 11.86 17.48 -3.16
N ARG A 33 11.57 17.73 -4.44
CA ARG A 33 10.54 18.70 -4.87
C ARG A 33 9.10 18.27 -4.58
N ARG A 34 8.88 17.02 -4.17
CA ARG A 34 7.57 16.46 -3.83
C ARG A 34 7.28 16.54 -2.33
N VAL A 35 8.17 17.15 -1.54
CA VAL A 35 7.89 17.51 -0.15
C VAL A 35 6.65 18.38 -0.11
N LEU A 36 5.62 17.90 0.58
CA LEU A 36 4.39 18.66 0.79
C LEU A 36 4.66 19.85 1.71
N LYS A 37 5.26 19.59 2.86
CA LYS A 37 5.69 20.56 3.87
C LYS A 37 6.88 19.97 4.63
N LYS A 38 7.82 20.84 5.04
CA LYS A 38 8.98 20.43 5.82
C LYS A 38 8.55 19.86 7.17
N SER A 39 9.18 18.79 7.60
CA SER A 39 8.97 18.25 8.94
C SER A 39 9.42 19.23 10.03
N TYR A 40 8.80 19.18 11.20
CA TYR A 40 9.15 20.03 12.33
C TYR A 40 8.90 19.35 13.68
N TYR A 41 9.61 19.82 14.71
CA TYR A 41 9.48 19.35 16.08
C TYR A 41 8.50 20.25 16.83
N ILE A 42 7.66 19.64 17.68
CA ILE A 42 6.82 20.34 18.65
C ILE A 42 7.14 19.85 20.06
N ASN A 43 7.12 20.78 21.00
CA ASN A 43 7.36 20.45 22.41
C ASN A 43 6.18 19.70 23.02
N LYS A 44 6.38 19.14 24.22
CA LYS A 44 5.36 18.39 24.97
C LYS A 44 4.03 19.13 25.10
N ASN A 45 4.04 20.42 25.45
CA ASN A 45 2.82 21.20 25.69
C ASN A 45 2.01 21.36 24.39
N GLN A 46 2.68 21.67 23.29
CA GLN A 46 2.07 21.76 21.96
C GLN A 46 1.50 20.40 21.50
N ALA A 47 2.22 19.30 21.77
CA ALA A 47 1.77 17.96 21.44
C ALA A 47 0.49 17.58 22.22
N LEU A 48 0.44 17.88 23.52
CA LEU A 48 -0.75 17.61 24.35
C LEU A 48 -1.92 18.54 24.05
N GLU A 49 -1.65 19.76 23.57
CA GLU A 49 -2.71 20.66 23.10
C GLU A 49 -3.38 20.11 21.84
N LEU A 50 -2.58 19.57 20.91
CA LEU A 50 -3.08 18.95 19.68
C LEU A 50 -3.69 17.58 19.95
N PHE A 51 -3.11 16.78 20.84
CA PHE A 51 -3.53 15.41 21.13
C PHE A 51 -3.70 15.20 22.65
N PRO A 52 -4.85 15.61 23.21
CA PRO A 52 -5.08 15.54 24.65
C PRO A 52 -5.07 14.12 25.22
N MET A 53 -5.36 13.12 24.38
CA MET A 53 -5.43 11.69 24.74
C MET A 53 -4.06 10.99 24.73
N LEU A 54 -2.98 11.70 24.40
CA LEU A 54 -1.62 11.14 24.50
C LEU A 54 -1.26 10.82 25.94
N LYS A 55 -0.52 9.72 26.11
CA LYS A 55 0.11 9.39 27.38
C LYS A 55 1.10 10.50 27.76
N LYS A 56 0.91 11.11 28.93
CA LYS A 56 1.69 12.28 29.37
C LYS A 56 3.02 11.89 29.99
N GLU A 57 3.07 10.70 30.58
CA GLU A 57 4.25 10.15 31.23
C GLU A 57 5.31 9.89 30.15
N SER A 58 6.52 10.39 30.37
CA SER A 58 7.66 10.20 29.47
C SER A 58 7.55 10.80 28.06
N LEU A 59 6.49 11.56 27.78
CA LEU A 59 6.40 12.36 26.55
C LEU A 59 7.36 13.55 26.63
N VAL A 60 8.35 13.57 25.74
CA VAL A 60 9.35 14.66 25.60
C VAL A 60 8.91 15.70 24.56
N GLY A 61 8.19 15.27 23.52
CA GLY A 61 7.70 16.10 22.42
C GLY A 61 7.19 15.22 21.28
N ALA A 62 6.95 15.81 20.11
CA ALA A 62 6.53 15.06 18.93
C ALA A 62 7.20 15.60 17.65
N LEU A 63 7.30 14.72 16.66
CA LEU A 63 7.80 15.04 15.34
C LEU A 63 6.65 15.01 14.33
N MET A 64 6.51 16.09 13.60
CA MET A 64 5.47 16.29 12.60
C MET A 64 6.07 16.12 11.21
N TYR A 65 5.49 15.25 10.39
CA TYR A 65 5.82 15.09 8.98
C TYR A 65 4.55 14.97 8.14
N TYR A 66 4.70 14.99 6.82
CA TYR A 66 3.57 14.98 5.89
C TYR A 66 3.73 13.83 4.92
N ASP A 67 2.64 13.12 4.66
CA ASP A 67 2.61 11.97 3.77
C ASP A 67 1.32 11.98 2.93
N GLY A 68 1.32 11.23 1.84
CA GLY A 68 0.18 11.06 0.95
C GLY A 68 -0.81 10.05 1.51
N GLN A 69 -2.09 10.42 1.57
CA GLN A 69 -3.18 9.47 1.76
C GLN A 69 -3.86 9.23 0.42
N HIS A 70 -4.24 7.99 0.15
CA HIS A 70 -5.04 7.66 -1.03
C HIS A 70 -6.03 6.54 -0.70
N ASN A 71 -7.12 6.51 -1.45
CA ASN A 71 -8.05 5.40 -1.45
C ASN A 71 -7.56 4.40 -2.51
N ASP A 72 -6.99 3.30 -2.04
CA ASP A 72 -6.42 2.23 -2.85
C ASP A 72 -7.43 1.61 -3.82
N ALA A 73 -8.63 1.26 -3.36
CA ALA A 73 -9.68 0.68 -4.18
C ALA A 73 -10.12 1.62 -5.32
N ARG A 74 -10.36 2.90 -5.01
CA ARG A 74 -10.72 3.91 -6.01
C ARG A 74 -9.59 4.21 -6.98
N MET A 75 -8.34 4.19 -6.51
CA MET A 75 -7.18 4.35 -7.37
C MET A 75 -7.07 3.21 -8.37
N ASN A 76 -7.23 1.95 -7.93
CA ASN A 76 -7.18 0.78 -8.81
C ASN A 76 -8.27 0.83 -9.88
N ILE A 77 -9.51 1.15 -9.52
CA ILE A 77 -10.59 1.32 -10.49
C ILE A 77 -10.30 2.46 -11.47
N SER A 78 -9.74 3.57 -10.99
CA SER A 78 -9.38 4.71 -11.86
C SER A 78 -8.33 4.31 -12.90
N ILE A 79 -7.34 3.49 -12.54
CA ILE A 79 -6.34 2.95 -13.47
C ILE A 79 -6.99 2.05 -14.52
N ILE A 80 -7.85 1.11 -14.09
CA ILE A 80 -8.56 0.19 -14.99
C ILE A 80 -9.44 0.95 -15.98
N LEU A 81 -10.24 1.91 -15.49
CA LEU A 81 -11.10 2.73 -16.34
C LEU A 81 -10.30 3.57 -17.34
N SER A 82 -9.13 4.07 -16.93
CA SER A 82 -8.22 4.78 -17.85
C SER A 82 -7.71 3.84 -18.95
N ALA A 83 -7.29 2.62 -18.61
CA ALA A 83 -6.86 1.64 -19.59
C ALA A 83 -7.99 1.28 -20.59
N ILE A 84 -9.21 1.10 -20.10
CA ILE A 84 -10.39 0.86 -20.96
C ILE A 84 -10.64 2.03 -21.91
N ARG A 85 -10.53 3.28 -21.42
CA ARG A 85 -10.63 4.48 -22.28
C ARG A 85 -9.58 4.51 -23.39
N HIS A 86 -8.42 3.88 -23.17
CA HIS A 86 -7.36 3.71 -24.15
C HIS A 86 -7.46 2.40 -24.97
N GLY A 87 -8.59 1.70 -24.91
CA GLY A 87 -8.88 0.53 -25.75
C GLY A 87 -8.52 -0.83 -25.13
N ALA A 88 -8.09 -0.87 -23.87
CA ALA A 88 -7.89 -2.15 -23.19
C ALA A 88 -9.23 -2.84 -22.88
N LYS A 89 -9.24 -4.17 -22.93
CA LYS A 89 -10.35 -4.98 -22.39
C LYS A 89 -9.99 -5.40 -20.97
N ALA A 90 -10.86 -5.09 -20.02
CA ALA A 90 -10.72 -5.52 -18.63
C ALA A 90 -11.96 -6.32 -18.23
N ILE A 91 -11.74 -7.46 -17.58
CA ILE A 91 -12.79 -8.39 -17.18
C ILE A 91 -12.50 -8.80 -15.74
N ASN A 92 -13.49 -8.71 -14.87
CA ASN A 92 -13.44 -9.20 -13.49
C ASN A 92 -14.19 -10.53 -13.36
N HIS A 93 -14.06 -11.20 -12.21
CA HIS A 93 -14.68 -12.51 -11.95
C HIS A 93 -14.25 -13.62 -12.93
N VAL A 94 -13.17 -13.43 -13.69
CA VAL A 94 -12.60 -14.44 -14.58
C VAL A 94 -11.28 -14.93 -13.99
N LYS A 95 -11.22 -16.23 -13.68
CA LYS A 95 -10.07 -16.88 -13.07
C LYS A 95 -9.24 -17.61 -14.13
N VAL A 96 -7.93 -17.39 -14.14
CA VAL A 96 -6.99 -18.23 -14.88
C VAL A 96 -6.82 -19.55 -14.14
N THR A 97 -7.09 -20.66 -14.82
CA THR A 97 -6.95 -22.02 -14.27
C THR A 97 -5.78 -22.79 -14.88
N LYS A 98 -5.36 -22.44 -16.09
CA LYS A 98 -4.19 -23.04 -16.76
C LYS A 98 -3.55 -22.06 -17.74
N LEU A 99 -2.23 -22.13 -17.88
CA LEU A 99 -1.50 -21.43 -18.94
C LEU A 99 -1.40 -22.33 -20.18
N LEU A 100 -1.67 -21.76 -21.35
CA LEU A 100 -1.57 -22.44 -22.64
C LEU A 100 -0.15 -22.26 -23.17
N LYS A 101 0.43 -23.34 -23.71
CA LYS A 101 1.78 -23.34 -24.28
C LYS A 101 1.75 -23.82 -25.72
N ASN A 102 2.62 -23.26 -26.56
CA ASN A 102 2.82 -23.71 -27.93
C ASN A 102 3.67 -25.00 -27.98
N ALA A 103 3.94 -25.50 -29.19
CA ALA A 103 4.75 -26.70 -29.40
C ALA A 103 6.21 -26.58 -28.89
N GLU A 104 6.72 -25.36 -28.76
CA GLU A 104 8.07 -25.06 -28.25
C GLU A 104 8.09 -24.90 -26.72
N GLY A 105 6.93 -25.06 -26.04
CA GLY A 105 6.79 -24.90 -24.60
C GLY A 105 6.63 -23.45 -24.13
N MET A 106 6.52 -22.49 -25.05
CA MET A 106 6.36 -21.06 -24.76
C MET A 106 4.90 -20.74 -24.42
N VAL A 107 4.67 -19.91 -23.40
CA VAL A 107 3.31 -19.47 -23.02
C VAL A 107 2.71 -18.61 -24.13
N CYS A 108 1.54 -19.01 -24.64
CA CYS A 108 0.84 -18.35 -25.74
C CYS A 108 -0.63 -18.01 -25.39
N GLY A 109 -1.05 -18.23 -24.16
CA GLY A 109 -2.43 -18.01 -23.76
C GLY A 109 -2.74 -18.45 -22.35
N ALA A 110 -4.02 -18.39 -22.01
CA ALA A 110 -4.56 -18.89 -20.76
C ALA A 110 -5.94 -19.50 -20.98
N HIS A 111 -6.21 -20.60 -20.28
CA HIS A 111 -7.55 -21.12 -20.10
C HIS A 111 -8.16 -20.44 -18.88
N VAL A 112 -9.38 -19.92 -19.05
CA VAL A 112 -10.04 -19.10 -18.04
C VAL A 112 -11.47 -19.57 -17.78
N VAL A 113 -11.94 -19.30 -16.56
CA VAL A 113 -13.28 -19.66 -16.10
C VAL A 113 -13.97 -18.41 -15.55
N ASP A 114 -15.17 -18.11 -16.04
CA ASP A 114 -16.04 -17.13 -15.39
C ASP A 114 -16.59 -17.72 -14.09
N THR A 115 -16.23 -17.11 -12.96
CA THR A 115 -16.60 -17.59 -11.62
C THR A 115 -18.06 -17.33 -11.25
N LEU A 116 -18.81 -16.59 -12.08
CA LEU A 116 -20.24 -16.34 -11.89
C LEU A 116 -21.10 -17.37 -12.64
N THR A 117 -20.68 -17.79 -13.83
CA THR A 117 -21.44 -18.67 -14.72
C THR A 117 -20.86 -20.08 -14.84
N ASN A 118 -19.58 -20.25 -14.49
CA ASN A 118 -18.74 -21.43 -14.76
C ASN A 118 -18.51 -21.70 -16.27
N GLU A 119 -18.74 -20.73 -17.14
CA GLU A 119 -18.33 -20.83 -18.54
C GLU A 119 -16.80 -20.77 -18.66
N GLU A 120 -16.24 -21.61 -19.53
CA GLU A 120 -14.79 -21.73 -19.72
C GLU A 120 -14.42 -21.45 -21.18
N TRP A 121 -13.30 -20.75 -21.39
CA TRP A 121 -12.77 -20.51 -22.73
C TRP A 121 -11.26 -20.26 -22.71
N ASP A 122 -10.67 -20.31 -23.90
CA ASP A 122 -9.25 -20.02 -24.11
C ASP A 122 -9.04 -18.59 -24.60
N VAL A 123 -8.04 -17.92 -24.03
CA VAL A 123 -7.55 -16.62 -24.46
C VAL A 123 -6.15 -16.78 -25.04
N GLN A 124 -6.02 -16.56 -26.34
CA GLN A 124 -4.73 -16.56 -27.03
C GLN A 124 -4.09 -15.17 -26.96
N THR A 125 -2.78 -15.11 -26.68
CA THR A 125 -2.02 -13.85 -26.60
C THR A 125 -0.55 -14.09 -26.94
N LYS A 126 0.14 -13.01 -27.36
CA LYS A 126 1.58 -13.06 -27.62
C LYS A 126 2.42 -13.04 -26.34
N ALA A 127 1.86 -12.52 -25.24
CA ALA A 127 2.55 -12.39 -23.97
C ALA A 127 1.56 -12.45 -22.81
N VAL A 128 2.01 -13.01 -21.68
CA VAL A 128 1.28 -13.07 -20.42
C VAL A 128 2.14 -12.41 -19.34
N VAL A 129 1.54 -11.46 -18.60
CA VAL A 129 2.17 -10.81 -17.46
C VAL A 129 1.49 -11.30 -16.18
N ASN A 130 2.27 -11.89 -15.27
CA ASN A 130 1.78 -12.31 -13.97
C ASN A 130 1.86 -11.14 -12.96
N ALA A 131 0.70 -10.54 -12.66
CA ALA A 131 0.57 -9.44 -11.70
C ALA A 131 -0.42 -9.78 -10.57
N THR A 132 -0.42 -11.02 -10.07
CA THR A 132 -1.43 -11.54 -9.12
C THR A 132 -1.07 -11.33 -7.63
N GLY A 133 -0.10 -10.46 -7.34
CA GLY A 133 0.28 -10.09 -5.96
C GLY A 133 0.68 -11.30 -5.11
N PRO A 134 0.04 -11.54 -3.94
CA PRO A 134 0.40 -12.67 -3.07
C PRO A 134 0.13 -14.05 -3.70
N PHE A 135 -0.63 -14.12 -4.79
CA PHE A 135 -0.94 -15.34 -5.53
C PHE A 135 0.04 -15.60 -6.68
N THR A 136 1.14 -14.84 -6.77
CA THR A 136 2.10 -14.92 -7.88
C THR A 136 2.62 -16.34 -8.10
N ASP A 137 2.95 -17.06 -7.04
CA ASP A 137 3.52 -18.41 -7.16
C ASP A 137 2.51 -19.43 -7.65
N SER A 138 1.21 -19.23 -7.40
CA SER A 138 0.16 -20.10 -7.96
C SER A 138 0.16 -20.06 -9.50
N ILE A 139 0.43 -18.90 -10.10
CA ILE A 139 0.55 -18.77 -11.57
C ILE A 139 1.92 -19.24 -12.05
N ARG A 140 3.00 -18.98 -11.28
CA ARG A 140 4.36 -19.43 -11.64
C ARG A 140 4.44 -20.96 -11.70
N LEU A 141 3.85 -21.66 -10.74
CA LEU A 141 3.79 -23.12 -10.71
C LEU A 141 2.94 -23.71 -11.85
N MET A 142 1.97 -22.96 -12.40
CA MET A 142 1.27 -23.37 -13.63
C MET A 142 2.19 -23.28 -14.87
N ALA A 143 3.13 -22.34 -14.88
CA ALA A 143 4.08 -22.18 -15.97
C ALA A 143 5.23 -23.21 -15.86
N ASP A 144 5.74 -23.43 -14.65
CA ASP A 144 6.87 -24.30 -14.36
C ASP A 144 6.67 -24.94 -12.97
N PRO A 145 6.25 -26.22 -12.90
CA PRO A 145 6.02 -26.90 -11.63
C PRO A 145 7.26 -27.05 -10.75
N ASP A 146 8.45 -27.02 -11.34
CA ASP A 146 9.72 -27.22 -10.63
C ASP A 146 10.28 -25.89 -10.07
N THR A 147 9.62 -24.77 -10.35
CA THR A 147 10.07 -23.45 -9.91
C THR A 147 9.92 -23.28 -8.41
N THR A 148 10.92 -22.65 -7.79
CA THR A 148 10.86 -22.35 -6.35
C THR A 148 9.92 -21.16 -6.08
N PRO A 149 8.97 -21.28 -5.13
CA PRO A 149 8.15 -20.15 -4.69
C PRO A 149 9.00 -18.99 -4.14
N ILE A 150 8.61 -17.75 -4.45
CA ILE A 150 9.34 -16.52 -4.04
C ILE A 150 8.52 -15.63 -3.11
N CYS A 151 7.20 -15.80 -3.06
CA CYS A 151 6.31 -14.92 -2.33
C CYS A 151 6.25 -15.33 -0.85
N GLN A 152 6.52 -14.36 0.03
CA GLN A 152 6.38 -14.50 1.48
C GLN A 152 5.34 -13.50 1.98
N PRO A 153 4.04 -13.85 2.01
CA PRO A 153 3.00 -12.93 2.43
C PRO A 153 3.04 -12.69 3.95
N SER A 154 2.74 -11.47 4.36
CA SER A 154 2.54 -11.10 5.77
C SER A 154 1.13 -10.53 5.94
N ALA A 155 0.48 -10.86 7.05
CA ALA A 155 -0.87 -10.42 7.34
C ALA A 155 -0.86 -9.12 8.17
N GLY A 156 -1.76 -8.20 7.82
CA GLY A 156 -2.02 -6.97 8.57
C GLY A 156 -3.53 -6.78 8.74
N VAL A 157 -3.94 -6.22 9.88
CA VAL A 157 -5.35 -5.94 10.20
C VAL A 157 -5.48 -4.48 10.64
N HIS A 158 -6.56 -3.83 10.20
CA HIS A 158 -6.91 -2.47 10.60
C HIS A 158 -8.21 -2.48 11.41
N ILE A 159 -8.25 -1.68 12.47
CA ILE A 159 -9.44 -1.48 13.32
C ILE A 159 -9.90 -0.04 13.15
N VAL A 160 -11.20 0.16 12.94
CA VAL A 160 -11.81 1.48 12.82
C VAL A 160 -12.51 1.83 14.13
N LEU A 161 -12.19 3.01 14.66
CA LEU A 161 -12.80 3.54 15.89
C LEU A 161 -13.65 4.78 15.56
N PRO A 162 -14.62 5.13 16.41
CA PRO A 162 -15.38 6.37 16.28
C PRO A 162 -14.52 7.64 16.27
N GLY A 163 -14.99 8.66 15.55
CA GLY A 163 -14.24 9.91 15.34
C GLY A 163 -13.91 10.70 16.60
N TYR A 164 -14.61 10.50 17.72
CA TYR A 164 -14.33 11.19 18.97
C TYR A 164 -13.00 10.77 19.62
N TYR A 165 -12.36 9.69 19.15
CA TYR A 165 -10.98 9.34 19.53
C TYR A 165 -9.91 10.14 18.77
N ARG A 166 -10.31 10.96 17.78
CA ARG A 166 -9.40 11.78 16.99
C ARG A 166 -9.13 13.12 17.67
N SER A 167 -7.97 13.72 17.38
CA SER A 167 -7.74 15.13 17.66
C SER A 167 -8.76 16.02 16.95
N VAL A 168 -9.46 16.85 17.72
CA VAL A 168 -10.47 17.82 17.25
C VAL A 168 -9.81 19.06 16.62
N LYS A 169 -8.57 19.39 17.02
CA LYS A 169 -7.85 20.60 16.55
C LYS A 169 -7.15 20.40 15.21
N LEU A 170 -6.94 19.18 14.76
CA LEU A 170 -6.45 18.87 13.42
C LEU A 170 -7.63 18.53 12.52
N LYS A 171 -7.96 19.43 11.58
CA LYS A 171 -8.83 19.12 10.44
C LYS A 171 -8.10 18.14 9.51
N ILE A 172 -8.06 16.87 9.89
CA ILE A 172 -7.82 15.73 9.02
C ILE A 172 -9.13 15.55 8.22
N LEU A 173 -9.13 15.78 6.92
CA LEU A 173 -10.32 15.51 6.07
C LEU A 173 -10.18 14.12 5.46
#